data_AF-A0A9D4QLR8-F1
#
_entry.id   AF-A0A9D4QLR8-F1
#
_cell.length_a   1.000
_cell.length_b   1.000
_cell.length_c   1.000
_cell.angle_alpha   90.00
_cell.angle_beta   90.00
_cell.angle_gamma   90.00
#
_symmetry.space_group_name_H-M   'P 1'
#
loop_
_entity.id
_entity.type
_entity.pdbx_description
1 polymer ?
#
loop_
_entity_poly.entity_id
_entity_poly.type
_entity_poly.pdbx_seq_one_letter_code
_entity_poly.pdbx_strand_id
1 'polypeptide(L)'
;MDEYAPYEIASALTLFVEGMLVIWDIGQVYERRQNAKILRSVLLKYMGQRLVKGAIASGLAIVGCRAGEKLATRAGVEIETGIFSPAAFVLSLIGGTAGVALGHMIGSVIGPYVGKMVLGWVKREDLAVKTVNELVLGDVIVMSPGSLHQRCYAVVTGTDPKENKVNVVRNTYKAGIVQEWIRFEQPTYKLVFKEDECYNGNAVVMRAQTKVGEHAYSFVKNNCRHFACWCKEKKV
;
A
#
# COMPACT_ATOMS: atom_id res chain seq x y z
N MET A 1 -39.97 -11.57 1.18
CA MET A 1 -39.02 -10.49 1.52
C MET A 1 -38.52 -10.84 2.89
N ASP A 2 -37.24 -11.18 3.01
CA ASP A 2 -36.67 -11.49 4.31
C ASP A 2 -36.64 -10.22 5.15
N GLU A 3 -37.16 -10.32 6.37
CA GLU A 3 -37.27 -9.19 7.28
C GLU A 3 -35.95 -9.03 8.05
N TYR A 4 -35.34 -7.85 7.98
CA TYR A 4 -34.07 -7.57 8.64
C TYR A 4 -34.30 -7.03 10.04
N ALA A 5 -33.57 -7.56 11.02
CA ALA A 5 -33.66 -7.05 12.38
C ALA A 5 -33.05 -5.63 12.49
N PRO A 6 -33.55 -4.75 13.37
CA PRO A 6 -33.05 -3.38 13.50
C PRO A 6 -31.53 -3.28 13.73
N TYR A 7 -30.94 -4.22 14.49
CA TYR A 7 -29.49 -4.25 14.73
C TYR A 7 -28.69 -4.62 13.48
N GLU A 8 -29.26 -5.38 12.54
CA GLU A 8 -28.59 -5.79 11.30
C GLU A 8 -28.45 -4.58 10.37
N ILE A 9 -29.51 -3.79 10.23
CA ILE A 9 -29.50 -2.53 9.48
C ILE A 9 -28.50 -1.55 10.11
N ALA A 10 -28.54 -1.39 11.44
CA ALA A 10 -27.61 -0.53 12.18
C ALA A 10 -26.15 -0.98 12.02
N SER A 11 -25.89 -2.29 12.08
CA SER A 11 -24.56 -2.87 11.88
C SER A 11 -24.06 -2.65 10.45
N ALA A 12 -24.90 -2.91 9.44
CA ALA A 12 -24.57 -2.70 8.04
C ALA A 12 -24.20 -1.24 7.76
N LEU A 13 -24.99 -0.29 8.28
CA LEU A 13 -24.69 1.14 8.15
C LEU A 13 -23.36 1.51 8.83
N THR A 14 -23.11 1.01 10.04
CA THR A 14 -21.88 1.31 10.78
C THR A 14 -20.65 0.75 10.07
N LEU A 15 -20.73 -0.48 9.55
CA LEU A 15 -19.67 -1.11 8.77
C LEU A 15 -19.40 -0.36 7.47
N PHE A 16 -20.45 0.10 6.78
CA PHE A 16 -20.32 0.88 5.56
C PHE A 16 -19.57 2.20 5.82
N VAL A 17 -19.96 2.94 6.86
CA VAL A 17 -19.31 4.20 7.24
C VAL A 17 -17.84 3.97 7.64
N GLU A 18 -17.55 3.02 8.53
CA GLU A 18 -16.15 2.74 8.93
C GLU A 18 -15.31 2.25 7.73
N GLY A 19 -15.89 1.45 6.84
CA GLY A 19 -15.26 1.01 5.59
C GLY A 19 -14.89 2.19 4.70
N MET A 20 -15.80 3.14 4.49
CA MET A 20 -15.52 4.36 3.75
C MET A 20 -14.40 5.20 4.38
N LEU A 21 -14.40 5.35 5.71
CA LEU A 21 -13.35 6.08 6.44
C LEU A 21 -11.98 5.41 6.28
N VAL A 22 -11.92 4.07 6.36
CA VAL A 22 -10.67 3.33 6.13
C VAL A 22 -10.17 3.52 4.70
N ILE A 23 -11.04 3.44 3.70
CA ILE A 23 -10.70 3.65 2.29
C ILE A 23 -10.20 5.09 2.09
N TRP A 24 -10.90 6.07 2.64
CA TRP A 24 -10.52 7.48 2.58
C TRP A 24 -9.13 7.72 3.18
N ASP A 25 -8.87 7.20 4.39
CA ASP A 25 -7.59 7.35 5.07
C ASP A 25 -6.44 6.70 4.30
N ILE A 26 -6.67 5.52 3.71
CA ILE A 26 -5.68 4.86 2.85
C ILE A 26 -5.44 5.69 1.58
N GLY A 27 -6.50 6.22 0.96
CA GLY A 27 -6.43 7.09 -0.21
C GLY A 27 -5.59 8.34 0.06
N GLN A 28 -5.81 9.00 1.20
CA GLN A 28 -5.03 10.16 1.64
C GLN A 28 -3.54 9.84 1.80
N VAL A 29 -3.19 8.69 2.39
CA VAL A 29 -1.77 8.33 2.54
C VAL A 29 -1.15 7.89 1.22
N TYR A 30 -1.93 7.29 0.33
CA TYR A 30 -1.48 6.98 -1.03
C TYR A 30 -1.20 8.25 -1.84
N GLU A 31 -2.10 9.23 -1.80
CA GLU A 31 -1.91 10.54 -2.41
C GLU A 31 -0.68 11.25 -1.81
N ARG A 32 -0.52 11.22 -0.49
CA ARG A 32 0.69 11.73 0.17
C ARG A 32 1.95 10.99 -0.26
N ARG A 33 1.91 9.70 -0.59
CA ARG A 33 3.09 9.00 -1.13
C ARG A 33 3.43 9.44 -2.55
N GLN A 34 2.43 9.77 -3.37
CA GLN A 34 2.69 10.33 -4.70
C GLN A 34 3.23 11.76 -4.61
N ASN A 35 2.76 12.53 -3.61
CA ASN A 35 3.08 13.95 -3.45
C ASN A 35 4.22 14.26 -2.49
N ALA A 36 4.58 13.35 -1.59
CA ALA A 36 5.66 13.51 -0.63
C ALA A 36 6.59 12.30 -0.71
N LYS A 37 7.88 12.50 -0.40
CA LYS A 37 8.92 11.46 -0.41
C LYS A 37 8.74 10.49 0.77
N ILE A 38 7.57 9.88 0.88
CA ILE A 38 7.22 8.91 1.91
C ILE A 38 7.74 7.55 1.48
N LEU A 39 8.50 6.92 2.37
CA LEU A 39 8.99 5.55 2.20
C LEU A 39 7.83 4.56 2.14
N ARG A 40 7.97 3.53 1.30
CA ARG A 40 6.98 2.46 1.19
C ARG A 40 6.68 1.77 2.51
N SER A 41 7.66 1.55 3.37
CA SER A 41 7.41 1.03 4.73
C SER A 41 6.45 1.90 5.50
N VAL A 42 6.66 3.22 5.50
CA VAL A 42 5.79 4.15 6.24
C VAL A 42 4.34 4.03 5.76
N LEU A 43 4.12 3.94 4.44
CA LEU A 43 2.80 3.66 3.87
C LEU A 43 2.25 2.32 4.37
N LEU A 44 3.00 1.22 4.24
CA LEU A 44 2.52 -0.11 4.60
C LEU A 44 2.25 -0.27 6.09
N LYS A 45 3.08 0.36 6.94
CA LYS A 45 2.86 0.43 8.38
C LYS A 45 1.56 1.14 8.70
N TYR A 46 1.32 2.29 8.09
CA TYR A 46 0.08 3.05 8.30
C TYR A 46 -1.15 2.29 7.79
N MET A 47 -1.08 1.71 6.58
CA MET A 47 -2.15 0.88 6.03
C MET A 47 -2.46 -0.30 6.95
N GLY A 48 -1.44 -1.04 7.40
CA GLY A 48 -1.62 -2.16 8.34
C GLY A 48 -2.26 -1.72 9.65
N GLN A 49 -1.78 -0.63 10.24
CA GLN A 49 -2.38 -0.03 11.43
C GLN A 49 -3.85 0.33 11.23
N ARG A 50 -4.18 0.99 10.11
CA ARG A 50 -5.54 1.46 9.84
C ARG A 50 -6.50 0.31 9.55
N LEU A 51 -6.06 -0.71 8.81
CA LEU A 51 -6.84 -1.92 8.52
C LEU A 51 -7.15 -2.68 9.81
N VAL A 52 -6.16 -2.90 10.69
CA VAL A 52 -6.37 -3.58 11.98
C VAL A 52 -7.34 -2.77 12.86
N LYS A 53 -7.14 -1.45 12.94
CA LYS A 53 -8.02 -0.57 13.69
C LYS A 53 -9.46 -0.64 13.17
N GLY A 54 -9.66 -0.53 11.87
CA GLY A 54 -10.97 -0.64 11.23
C GLY A 54 -11.62 -2.01 11.44
N ALA A 55 -10.86 -3.10 11.30
CA ALA A 55 -11.38 -4.45 11.51
C ALA A 55 -11.87 -4.69 12.95
N ILE A 56 -11.10 -4.27 13.96
CA ILE A 56 -11.48 -4.38 15.37
C ILE A 56 -12.68 -3.48 15.68
N ALA A 57 -12.69 -2.25 15.16
CA ALA A 57 -13.80 -1.31 15.29
C ALA A 57 -15.10 -1.88 14.74
N SER A 58 -15.06 -2.40 13.52
CA SER A 58 -16.18 -3.06 12.85
C SER A 58 -16.71 -4.26 13.63
N GLY A 59 -15.83 -5.12 14.15
CA GLY A 59 -16.23 -6.27 14.97
C GLY A 59 -16.94 -5.85 16.26
N LEU A 60 -16.40 -4.86 16.97
CA LEU A 60 -17.01 -4.34 18.20
C LEU A 60 -18.27 -3.52 17.95
N ALA A 61 -18.38 -2.87 16.80
CA ALA A 61 -19.60 -2.19 16.37
C ALA A 61 -20.78 -3.17 16.26
N ILE A 62 -20.57 -4.33 15.63
CA ILE A 62 -21.62 -5.37 15.51
C ILE A 62 -22.07 -5.85 16.89
N VAL A 63 -21.11 -6.13 17.79
CA VAL A 63 -21.41 -6.53 19.19
C VAL A 63 -22.18 -5.42 19.92
N GLY A 64 -21.76 -4.17 19.73
CA GLY A 64 -22.40 -2.99 20.28
C GLY A 64 -23.84 -2.82 19.80
N CYS A 65 -24.10 -2.94 18.50
CA CYS A 65 -25.45 -2.89 17.92
C CYS A 65 -26.36 -3.93 18.55
N ARG A 66 -25.88 -5.18 18.67
CA ARG A 66 -26.64 -6.28 19.28
C ARG A 66 -26.89 -6.06 20.77
N ALA A 67 -25.96 -5.43 21.48
CA ALA A 67 -26.15 -5.06 22.88
C ALA A 67 -27.20 -3.94 23.03
N GLY A 68 -27.18 -2.96 22.13
CA GLY A 68 -28.16 -1.86 22.08
C GLY A 68 -29.59 -2.36 21.85
N GLU A 69 -29.79 -3.29 20.93
CA GLU A 69 -31.08 -3.95 20.72
C GLU A 69 -31.57 -4.68 21.99
N LYS A 70 -30.70 -5.48 22.63
CA LYS A 70 -31.05 -6.18 23.88
C LYS A 70 -31.43 -5.21 25.00
N LEU A 71 -30.80 -4.04 25.06
CA LEU A 71 -31.15 -2.98 26.00
C LEU A 71 -32.53 -2.39 25.67
N ALA A 72 -32.85 -2.20 24.39
CA ALA A 72 -34.19 -1.75 23.95
C ALA A 72 -35.28 -2.71 24.43
N THR A 73 -35.11 -4.02 24.20
CA THR A 73 -36.05 -5.04 24.66
C THR A 73 -36.22 -5.02 26.18
N ARG A 74 -35.13 -4.86 26.94
CA ARG A 74 -35.19 -4.76 28.41
C ARG A 74 -35.86 -3.48 28.91
N ALA A 75 -35.79 -2.40 28.13
CA ALA A 75 -36.46 -1.14 28.41
C ALA A 75 -37.95 -1.16 28.04
N GLY A 76 -38.50 -2.31 27.60
CA GLY A 76 -39.90 -2.46 27.23
C GLY A 76 -40.23 -1.93 25.83
N VAL A 77 -39.22 -1.72 24.97
CA VAL A 77 -39.47 -1.43 23.56
C VAL A 77 -39.99 -2.71 22.91
N GLU A 78 -41.26 -2.72 22.54
CA GLU A 78 -41.85 -3.81 21.76
C GLU A 78 -41.18 -3.84 20.38
N ILE A 79 -40.58 -4.98 20.07
CA ILE A 79 -40.05 -5.28 18.75
C ILE A 79 -41.05 -6.28 18.16
N GLU A 80 -42.15 -5.77 17.60
CA GLU A 80 -43.05 -6.62 16.85
C GLU A 80 -42.29 -7.19 15.65
N THR A 81 -42.24 -8.52 15.57
CA THR A 81 -41.80 -9.23 14.36
C THR A 81 -42.65 -8.75 13.19
N GLY A 82 -42.08 -8.05 12.23
CA GLY A 82 -42.79 -7.46 11.10
C GLY A 82 -42.46 -5.99 10.87
N ILE A 83 -42.15 -5.25 11.94
CA ILE A 83 -42.19 -3.79 11.93
C ILE A 83 -40.88 -3.22 12.45
N PHE A 84 -40.24 -2.41 11.61
CA PHE A 84 -39.07 -1.62 11.98
C PHE A 84 -39.37 -0.78 13.24
N SER A 85 -38.70 -1.09 14.36
CA SER A 85 -38.79 -0.32 15.60
C SER A 85 -37.73 0.79 15.60
N PRO A 86 -38.10 2.09 15.47
CA PRO A 86 -37.13 3.18 15.42
C PRO A 86 -36.32 3.29 16.71
N ALA A 87 -36.93 2.99 17.86
CA ALA A 87 -36.25 3.04 19.16
C ALA A 87 -35.16 1.96 19.29
N ALA A 88 -35.47 0.71 18.89
CA ALA A 88 -34.49 -0.37 18.87
C ALA A 88 -33.34 -0.09 17.89
N PHE A 89 -33.65 0.49 16.73
CA PHE A 89 -32.64 0.94 15.76
C PHE A 89 -31.72 2.01 16.34
N VAL A 90 -32.25 3.07 16.96
CA VAL A 90 -31.45 4.15 17.57
C VAL A 90 -30.55 3.62 18.68
N LEU A 91 -31.06 2.78 19.57
CA LEU A 91 -30.25 2.18 20.64
C LEU A 91 -29.16 1.24 20.08
N SER A 92 -29.47 0.52 18.99
CA SER A 92 -28.46 -0.27 18.28
C SER A 92 -27.37 0.63 17.68
N LEU A 93 -27.71 1.77 17.07
CA LEU A 93 -26.71 2.72 16.58
C LEU A 93 -25.82 3.29 17.69
N ILE A 94 -26.41 3.64 18.85
CA ILE A 94 -25.65 4.10 20.02
C ILE A 94 -24.69 3.01 20.49
N GLY A 95 -25.16 1.77 20.61
CA GLY A 95 -24.31 0.63 20.95
C GLY A 95 -23.19 0.42 19.95
N GLY A 96 -23.50 0.49 18.64
CA GLY A 96 -22.54 0.34 17.56
C GLY A 96 -21.45 1.41 17.56
N THR A 97 -21.83 2.68 17.74
CA THR A 97 -20.88 3.80 17.83
C THR A 97 -19.96 3.70 19.05
N ALA A 98 -20.48 3.29 20.21
CA ALA A 98 -19.66 2.98 21.39
C ALA A 98 -18.68 1.82 21.10
N GLY A 99 -19.13 0.79 20.38
CA GLY A 99 -18.31 -0.31 19.90
C GLY A 99 -17.16 0.15 18.99
N VAL A 100 -17.44 1.02 18.00
CA VAL A 100 -16.43 1.64 17.14
C VAL A 100 -15.40 2.39 17.97
N ALA A 101 -15.84 3.23 18.91
CA ALA A 101 -14.95 4.02 19.76
C ALA A 101 -14.00 3.12 20.59
N LEU A 102 -14.56 2.07 21.22
CA LEU A 102 -13.76 1.08 21.96
C LEU A 102 -12.78 0.34 21.05
N GLY A 103 -13.23 -0.08 19.86
CA GLY A 103 -12.36 -0.75 18.91
C GLY A 103 -11.28 0.14 18.33
N HIS A 104 -11.51 1.44 18.20
CA HIS A 104 -10.48 2.42 17.86
C HIS A 104 -9.42 2.52 18.95
N MET A 105 -9.80 2.50 20.23
CA MET A 105 -8.85 2.50 21.35
C MET A 105 -7.98 1.24 21.35
N ILE A 106 -8.61 0.06 21.28
CA ILE A 106 -7.90 -1.23 21.24
C ILE A 106 -7.03 -1.33 19.99
N GLY A 107 -7.56 -0.97 18.82
CA GLY A 107 -6.85 -0.98 17.55
C GLY A 107 -5.64 -0.05 17.54
N SER A 108 -5.68 1.07 18.26
CA SER A 108 -4.53 1.98 18.41
C SER A 108 -3.38 1.34 19.20
N VAL A 109 -3.69 0.44 20.13
CA VAL A 109 -2.70 -0.30 20.92
C VAL A 109 -2.12 -1.46 20.10
N ILE A 110 -2.96 -2.24 19.42
CA ILE A 110 -2.54 -3.45 18.69
C ILE A 110 -1.93 -3.12 17.31
N GLY A 111 -2.46 -2.11 16.63
CA GLY A 111 -2.09 -1.76 15.26
C GLY A 111 -0.59 -1.59 15.03
N PRO A 112 0.18 -0.90 15.90
CA PRO A 112 1.63 -0.77 15.74
C PRO A 112 2.39 -2.09 15.70
N TYR A 113 1.95 -3.11 16.45
CA TYR A 113 2.59 -4.43 16.45
C TYR A 113 2.36 -5.15 15.12
N VAL A 114 1.11 -5.17 14.65
CA VAL A 114 0.77 -5.78 13.35
C VAL A 114 1.46 -5.02 12.20
N GLY A 115 1.48 -3.70 12.25
CA GLY A 115 2.19 -2.87 11.28
C GLY A 115 3.68 -3.23 11.20
N LYS A 116 4.35 -3.41 12.33
CA LYS A 116 5.76 -3.90 12.36
C LYS A 116 5.90 -5.30 11.77
N MET A 117 4.94 -6.18 12.01
CA MET A 117 4.95 -7.54 11.46
C MET A 117 4.85 -7.53 9.93
N VAL A 118 3.95 -6.71 9.37
CA VAL A 118 3.80 -6.50 7.92
C VAL A 118 5.08 -5.89 7.31
N LEU A 119 5.75 -4.98 8.03
CA LEU A 119 7.03 -4.43 7.59
C LEU A 119 8.13 -5.49 7.44
N GLY A 120 8.10 -6.55 8.26
CA GLY A 120 9.03 -7.67 8.13
C GLY A 120 8.99 -8.36 6.76
N TRP A 121 7.91 -8.20 6.00
CA TRP A 121 7.77 -8.77 4.65
C TRP A 121 8.27 -7.83 3.54
N VAL A 122 8.54 -6.57 3.87
CA VAL A 122 9.01 -5.57 2.91
C VAL A 122 10.53 -5.66 2.81
N LYS A 123 11.00 -6.32 1.75
CA LYS A 123 12.45 -6.53 1.56
C LYS A 123 13.23 -5.27 1.18
N ARG A 124 12.57 -4.25 0.60
CA ARG A 124 13.23 -3.06 0.06
C ARG A 124 12.35 -1.82 0.16
N GLU A 125 12.97 -0.72 0.55
CA GLU A 125 12.37 0.59 0.56
C GLU A 125 12.39 1.24 -0.82
N ASP A 126 11.39 2.07 -1.09
CA ASP A 126 11.33 2.88 -2.29
C ASP A 126 10.70 4.24 -1.99
N LEU A 127 11.07 5.25 -2.80
CA LEU A 127 10.62 6.63 -2.73
C LEU A 127 10.03 7.05 -4.07
N ALA A 128 8.91 7.76 -4.07
CA ALA A 128 8.36 8.33 -5.29
C ALA A 128 9.30 9.40 -5.85
N VAL A 129 9.48 9.38 -7.17
CA VAL A 129 10.28 10.34 -7.94
C VAL A 129 9.30 11.18 -8.75
N LYS A 130 9.32 12.51 -8.57
CA LYS A 130 8.40 13.39 -9.30
C LYS A 130 8.97 13.87 -10.62
N THR A 131 10.27 14.11 -10.65
CA THR A 131 10.95 14.67 -11.82
C THR A 131 12.24 13.92 -12.12
N VAL A 132 12.64 13.93 -13.40
CA VAL A 132 13.91 13.35 -13.86
C VAL A 132 15.13 13.92 -13.13
N ASN A 133 15.07 15.18 -12.69
CA ASN A 133 16.15 15.87 -11.97
C ASN A 133 16.48 15.26 -10.60
N GLU A 134 15.59 14.44 -10.03
CA GLU A 134 15.82 13.78 -8.74
C GLU A 134 16.57 12.44 -8.86
N LEU A 135 16.82 12.01 -10.09
CA LEU A 135 17.56 10.79 -10.42
C LEU A 135 19.03 11.12 -10.63
N VAL A 136 19.90 10.28 -10.08
CA VAL A 136 21.35 10.34 -10.31
C VAL A 136 21.85 9.05 -10.94
N LEU A 137 23.07 9.09 -11.49
CA LEU A 137 23.71 7.94 -12.10
C LEU A 137 23.82 6.76 -11.11
N GLY A 138 23.42 5.58 -11.57
CA GLY A 138 23.42 4.35 -10.78
C GLY A 138 22.29 4.27 -9.75
N ASP A 139 21.31 5.18 -9.79
CA ASP A 139 20.03 4.96 -9.11
C ASP A 139 19.31 3.76 -9.73
N VAL A 140 18.62 2.98 -8.89
CA VAL A 140 17.74 1.91 -9.36
C VAL A 140 16.30 2.39 -9.23
N ILE A 141 15.60 2.41 -10.36
CA ILE A 141 14.21 2.83 -10.43
C ILE A 141 13.28 1.66 -10.72
N VAL A 142 12.05 1.78 -10.25
CA VAL A 142 10.94 0.88 -10.50
C VAL A 142 9.86 1.65 -11.23
N MET A 143 9.53 1.18 -12.42
CA MET A 143 8.53 1.77 -13.30
C MET A 143 7.42 0.77 -13.55
N SER A 144 6.21 1.26 -13.78
CA SER A 144 5.07 0.43 -14.19
C SER A 144 4.66 0.83 -15.61
N PRO A 145 5.32 0.29 -16.65
CA PRO A 145 5.01 0.66 -18.02
C PRO A 145 3.65 0.04 -18.41
N GLY A 146 2.58 0.84 -18.28
CA GLY A 146 1.23 0.51 -18.73
C GLY A 146 0.51 -0.60 -17.93
N SER A 147 -0.70 -0.93 -18.38
CA SER A 147 -1.66 -1.83 -17.71
C SER A 147 -1.31 -3.32 -17.76
N LEU A 148 -0.38 -3.72 -18.63
CA LEU A 148 -0.11 -5.13 -18.93
C LEU A 148 1.27 -5.63 -18.47
N HIS A 149 2.16 -4.76 -17.96
CA HIS A 149 3.48 -5.19 -17.52
C HIS A 149 3.72 -4.98 -16.03
N GLN A 150 4.21 -6.04 -15.39
CA GLN A 150 4.65 -6.03 -14.00
C GLN A 150 5.80 -5.04 -13.81
N ARG A 151 5.92 -4.52 -12.57
CA ARG A 151 6.96 -3.59 -12.12
C ARG A 151 8.33 -3.90 -12.76
N CYS A 152 8.83 -2.97 -13.56
CA CYS A 152 10.09 -3.09 -14.27
C CYS A 152 11.19 -2.34 -13.50
N TYR A 153 12.28 -3.03 -13.21
CA TYR A 153 13.44 -2.47 -12.51
C TYR A 153 14.51 -2.09 -13.53
N ALA A 154 15.11 -0.91 -13.36
CA ALA A 154 16.11 -0.39 -14.28
C ALA A 154 17.18 0.42 -13.54
N VAL A 155 18.39 0.43 -14.09
CA VAL A 155 19.52 1.24 -13.61
C VAL A 155 19.58 2.52 -14.43
N VAL A 156 19.62 3.67 -13.77
CA VAL A 156 19.76 4.98 -14.42
C VAL A 156 21.20 5.19 -14.87
N THR A 157 21.40 5.43 -16.18
CA THR A 157 22.72 5.71 -16.78
C THR A 157 22.82 7.13 -17.35
N GLY A 158 21.73 7.88 -17.35
CA GLY A 158 21.70 9.27 -17.77
C GLY A 158 20.30 9.87 -17.65
N THR A 159 20.21 11.19 -17.66
CA THR A 159 18.96 11.94 -17.54
C THR A 159 18.94 13.07 -18.56
N ASP A 160 17.80 13.26 -19.22
CA ASP A 160 17.54 14.43 -20.06
C ASP A 160 16.29 15.15 -19.54
N PRO A 161 16.48 16.21 -18.72
CA PRO A 161 15.37 16.98 -18.18
C PRO A 161 14.59 17.78 -19.24
N LYS A 162 15.22 18.12 -20.38
CA LYS A 162 14.58 18.92 -21.43
C LYS A 162 13.53 18.09 -22.18
N GLU A 163 13.88 16.85 -22.48
CA GLU A 163 12.97 15.91 -23.15
C GLU A 163 12.14 15.06 -22.18
N ASN A 164 12.35 15.23 -20.86
CA ASN A 164 11.76 14.40 -19.80
C ASN A 164 12.01 12.90 -20.07
N LYS A 165 13.26 12.56 -20.39
CA LYS A 165 13.71 11.19 -20.67
C LYS A 165 14.77 10.76 -19.66
N VAL A 166 14.83 9.46 -19.44
CA VAL A 166 15.87 8.82 -18.63
C VAL A 166 16.51 7.72 -19.44
N ASN A 167 17.84 7.71 -19.50
CA ASN A 167 18.61 6.62 -20.08
C ASN A 167 18.73 5.53 -19.02
N VAL A 168 18.32 4.33 -19.38
CA VAL A 168 18.30 3.21 -18.46
C VAL A 168 18.90 1.98 -19.07
N VAL A 169 19.47 1.14 -18.22
CA VAL A 169 19.79 -0.25 -18.53
C VAL A 169 18.85 -1.16 -17.75
N ARG A 170 18.17 -2.08 -18.44
CA ARG A 170 17.22 -3.00 -17.82
C ARG A 170 17.22 -4.37 -18.50
N ASN A 171 16.92 -5.41 -17.72
CA ASN A 171 16.73 -6.76 -18.25
C ASN A 171 15.26 -6.99 -18.61
N THR A 172 14.97 -7.01 -19.90
CA THR A 172 13.62 -7.20 -20.46
C THR A 172 13.38 -8.67 -20.81
N TYR A 173 12.11 -9.09 -20.76
CA TYR A 173 11.74 -10.45 -21.11
C TYR A 173 12.07 -10.81 -22.58
N LYS A 174 11.83 -9.87 -23.51
CA LYS A 174 11.95 -10.12 -24.95
C LYS A 174 13.36 -9.91 -25.49
N ALA A 175 14.01 -8.81 -25.08
CA ALA A 175 15.26 -8.37 -25.68
C ALA A 175 16.47 -8.58 -24.75
N GLY A 176 16.29 -9.22 -23.59
CA GLY A 176 17.37 -9.35 -22.61
C GLY A 176 17.78 -7.99 -22.06
N ILE A 177 19.07 -7.82 -21.77
CA ILE A 177 19.60 -6.60 -21.17
C ILE A 177 19.84 -5.56 -22.25
N VAL A 178 19.06 -4.48 -22.20
CA VAL A 178 19.11 -3.38 -23.18
C VAL A 178 19.43 -2.06 -22.50
N GLN A 179 20.07 -1.16 -23.25
CA GLN A 179 20.21 0.25 -22.90
C GLN A 179 19.34 1.10 -23.82
N GLU A 180 18.50 1.96 -23.26
CA GLU A 180 17.57 2.77 -24.03
C GLU A 180 17.18 4.05 -23.30
N TRP A 181 16.84 5.07 -24.08
CA TRP A 181 16.17 6.27 -23.58
C TRP A 181 14.67 6.02 -23.53
N ILE A 182 14.09 6.13 -22.33
CA ILE A 182 12.66 6.01 -22.13
C ILE A 182 12.09 7.33 -21.61
N ARG A 183 10.82 7.58 -21.93
CA ARG A 183 10.08 8.70 -21.35
C ARG A 183 9.91 8.47 -19.85
N PHE A 184 10.17 9.49 -19.06
CA PHE A 184 9.88 9.45 -17.63
C PHE A 184 8.39 9.69 -17.40
N GLU A 185 7.74 8.72 -16.77
CA GLU A 185 6.31 8.76 -16.46
C GLU A 185 6.08 8.48 -14.96
N GLN A 186 5.09 9.14 -14.39
CA GLN A 186 4.66 8.85 -13.02
C GLN A 186 3.58 7.77 -13.01
N PRO A 187 3.55 6.88 -12.00
CA PRO A 187 4.46 6.85 -10.87
C PRO A 187 5.77 6.09 -11.18
N THR A 188 6.90 6.73 -10.89
CA THR A 188 8.23 6.09 -10.87
C THR A 188 8.77 6.14 -9.44
N TYR A 189 9.37 5.04 -8.99
CA TYR A 189 9.93 4.94 -7.64
C TYR A 189 11.43 4.66 -7.69
N LYS A 190 12.20 5.36 -6.87
CA LYS A 190 13.62 5.08 -6.63
C LYS A 190 13.75 4.12 -5.46
N LEU A 191 14.46 3.01 -5.65
CA LEU A 191 14.81 2.12 -4.54
C LEU A 191 15.83 2.78 -3.61
N VAL A 192 15.64 2.58 -2.31
CA VAL A 192 16.58 3.05 -1.27
C VAL A 192 17.39 1.86 -0.78
N PHE A 193 18.71 2.01 -0.83
CA PHE A 193 19.67 1.00 -0.37
C PHE A 193 20.54 1.60 0.73
N LYS A 194 21.16 0.73 1.54
CA LYS A 194 22.18 1.14 2.50
C LYS A 194 23.49 1.43 1.75
N GLU A 195 24.06 2.61 1.95
CA GLU A 195 25.19 3.11 1.15
C GLU A 195 26.46 2.26 1.31
N ASP A 196 26.72 1.75 2.51
CA ASP A 196 27.87 0.89 2.82
C ASP A 196 27.86 -0.44 2.04
N GLU A 197 26.66 -0.95 1.73
CA GLU A 197 26.46 -2.20 1.01
C GLU A 197 26.42 -2.03 -0.52
N CYS A 198 26.54 -0.80 -1.03
CA CYS A 198 26.36 -0.48 -2.46
C CYS A 198 27.65 -0.09 -3.16
N TYR A 199 27.71 -0.37 -4.47
CA TYR A 199 28.65 0.28 -5.37
C TYR A 199 28.27 1.75 -5.58
N ASN A 200 29.27 2.60 -5.83
CA ASN A 200 29.04 4.00 -6.22
C ASN A 200 28.37 4.09 -7.61
N GLY A 201 27.75 5.23 -7.91
CA GLY A 201 26.96 5.42 -9.14
C GLY A 201 27.68 5.00 -10.43
N ASN A 202 28.93 5.43 -10.61
CA ASN A 202 29.73 5.12 -11.81
C ASN A 202 30.01 3.62 -11.93
N ALA A 203 30.37 2.96 -10.82
CA ALA A 203 30.58 1.51 -10.81
C ALA A 203 29.29 0.73 -11.14
N VAL A 204 28.14 1.19 -10.63
CA VAL A 204 26.82 0.60 -10.96
C VAL A 204 26.52 0.74 -12.45
N VAL A 205 26.76 1.91 -13.04
CA VAL A 205 26.55 2.17 -14.48
C VAL A 205 27.47 1.28 -15.31
N MET A 206 28.78 1.22 -15.01
CA MET A 206 29.72 0.36 -15.71
C MET A 206 29.29 -1.10 -15.65
N ARG A 207 28.94 -1.61 -14.47
CA ARG A 207 28.43 -2.99 -14.30
C ARG A 207 27.20 -3.25 -15.16
N ALA A 208 26.24 -2.33 -15.17
CA ALA A 208 25.03 -2.48 -15.98
C ALA A 208 25.38 -2.51 -17.49
N GLN A 209 26.26 -1.63 -17.94
CA GLN A 209 26.67 -1.54 -19.35
C GLN A 209 27.45 -2.77 -19.83
N THR A 210 28.30 -3.38 -18.99
CA THR A 210 29.04 -4.62 -19.34
C THR A 210 28.12 -5.81 -19.66
N LYS A 211 26.84 -5.71 -19.29
CA LYS A 211 25.83 -6.76 -19.46
C LYS A 211 24.88 -6.50 -20.62
N VAL A 212 24.96 -5.34 -21.28
CA VAL A 212 24.10 -5.01 -22.42
C VAL A 212 24.33 -6.00 -23.56
N GLY A 213 23.24 -6.53 -24.12
CA GLY A 213 23.25 -7.58 -25.14
C GLY A 213 23.16 -9.01 -24.61
N GLU A 214 23.22 -9.23 -23.28
CA GLU A 214 23.02 -10.57 -22.72
C GLU A 214 21.53 -10.98 -22.76
N HIS A 215 21.26 -12.21 -23.24
CA HIS A 215 19.91 -12.77 -23.39
C HIS A 215 19.64 -13.94 -22.43
N ALA A 216 19.75 -13.69 -21.12
CA ALA A 216 19.62 -14.73 -20.09
C ALA A 216 18.41 -14.55 -19.16
N TYR A 217 17.31 -13.93 -19.63
CA TYR A 217 16.16 -13.62 -18.76
C TYR A 217 15.53 -14.90 -18.18
N SER A 218 15.29 -14.90 -16.86
CA SER A 218 14.52 -15.94 -16.17
C SER A 218 13.59 -15.29 -15.16
N PHE A 219 12.31 -15.67 -15.17
CA PHE A 219 11.29 -15.14 -14.25
C PHE A 219 11.69 -15.29 -12.78
N VAL A 220 12.38 -16.39 -12.43
CA VAL A 220 12.66 -16.74 -11.03
C VAL A 220 14.02 -16.19 -10.56
N LYS A 221 15.08 -16.26 -11.38
CA LYS A 221 16.46 -15.98 -10.91
C LYS A 221 17.19 -14.85 -11.65
N ASN A 222 16.79 -14.51 -12.87
CA ASN A 222 17.46 -13.47 -13.68
C ASN A 222 16.44 -12.56 -14.36
N ASN A 223 15.59 -11.94 -13.55
CA ASN A 223 14.62 -10.95 -14.01
C ASN A 223 15.19 -9.53 -13.83
N CYS A 224 14.43 -8.51 -14.24
CA CYS A 224 14.80 -7.11 -14.09
C CYS A 224 15.22 -6.74 -12.66
N ARG A 225 14.53 -7.27 -11.63
CA ARG A 225 14.84 -7.00 -10.23
C ARG A 225 16.20 -7.58 -9.84
N HIS A 226 16.46 -8.84 -10.17
CA HIS A 226 17.74 -9.49 -9.85
C HIS A 226 18.90 -8.77 -10.53
N PHE A 227 18.75 -8.44 -11.82
CA PHE A 227 19.74 -7.68 -12.57
C PHE A 227 20.05 -6.31 -11.92
N ALA A 228 19.02 -5.53 -11.61
CA ALA A 228 19.22 -4.20 -11.04
C ALA A 228 19.86 -4.26 -9.64
N CYS A 229 19.46 -5.24 -8.81
CA CYS A 229 20.09 -5.46 -7.51
C CYS A 229 21.55 -5.92 -7.66
N TRP A 230 21.84 -6.81 -8.61
CA TRP A 230 23.20 -7.26 -8.91
C TRP A 230 24.12 -6.11 -9.36
N CYS A 231 23.58 -5.13 -10.08
CA CYS A 231 24.35 -3.94 -10.46
C CYS A 231 24.67 -3.06 -9.24
N LYS A 232 23.73 -2.94 -8.29
CA LYS A 232 23.81 -1.97 -7.17
C LYS A 232 24.53 -2.49 -5.93
N GLU A 233 24.28 -3.73 -5.55
CA GLU A 233 24.72 -4.30 -4.26
C GLU A 233 26.05 -5.05 -4.38
N LYS A 234 26.89 -4.92 -3.35
CA LYS A 234 28.16 -5.67 -3.24
C LYS A 234 27.98 -7.14 -2.87
N LYS A 235 26.88 -7.46 -2.17
CA LYS A 235 26.55 -8.80 -1.68
C LYS A 235 25.41 -9.35 -2.53
N VAL A 236 25.72 -10.14 -3.55
CA VAL A 236 24.72 -10.78 -4.41
C VAL A 236 25.07 -12.25 -4.54
#